data_AF-A0A416FXW1-F1
#
_entry.id   AF-A0A416FXW1-F1
#
_cell.length_a   1.000
_cell.length_b   1.000
_cell.length_c   1.000
_cell.angle_alpha   90.00
_cell.angle_beta   90.00
_cell.angle_gamma   90.00
#
_symmetry.space_group_name_H-M   'P 1'
#
loop_
_entity.id
_entity.type
_entity.pdbx_description
1 polymer ?
#
loop_
_entity_poly.entity_id
_entity_poly.type
_entity_poly.pdbx_seq_one_letter_code
_entity_poly.pdbx_strand_id
1 'polypeptide(L)'
;MQWMLSHQKARRNLTAGESLHANQMIMEEIELENKQKVSKAVSESNKNRANPICVHVDAIGNSERNRSTNTREQLAKMSGVGTGTVARYQAIMKTDNEELKQKVNTGEVPVGTAYREIKTRVCKVCGKEKKIIDFKDYCTWEILWVYAGNINKIYRTYTGYINGV
;
A
#
# COMPACT_ATOMS: atom_id res chain seq x y z
N MET A 1 -21.89 -14.99 3.97
CA MET A 1 -22.22 -13.76 3.20
C MET A 1 -21.50 -13.61 1.85
N GLN A 2 -20.50 -14.43 1.52
CA GLN A 2 -19.69 -14.31 0.29
C GLN A 2 -20.48 -14.36 -1.03
N TRP A 3 -21.53 -15.19 -1.12
CA TRP A 3 -22.30 -15.34 -2.36
C TRP A 3 -23.00 -14.05 -2.80
N MET A 4 -23.62 -13.33 -1.86
CA MET A 4 -24.31 -12.06 -2.12
C MET A 4 -23.36 -11.00 -2.68
N LEU A 5 -22.18 -10.86 -2.07
CA LEU A 5 -21.18 -9.86 -2.47
C LEU A 5 -20.54 -10.18 -3.82
N SER A 6 -20.29 -11.46 -4.11
CA SER A 6 -19.79 -11.90 -5.42
C SER A 6 -20.78 -11.58 -6.56
N HIS A 7 -22.08 -11.77 -6.31
CA HIS A 7 -23.14 -11.47 -7.28
C HIS A 7 -23.33 -9.97 -7.48
N GLN A 8 -23.22 -9.16 -6.43
CA GLN A 8 -23.27 -7.70 -6.52
C GLN A 8 -22.08 -7.14 -7.31
N LYS A 9 -20.89 -7.70 -7.09
CA LYS A 9 -19.66 -7.31 -7.81
C LYS A 9 -19.73 -7.63 -9.30
N ALA A 10 -20.38 -8.72 -9.69
CA ALA A 10 -20.58 -9.07 -11.10
C ALA A 10 -21.56 -8.12 -11.82
N ARG A 11 -22.45 -7.44 -11.08
CA ARG A 11 -23.50 -6.58 -11.63
C ARG A 11 -23.18 -5.08 -11.62
N ARG A 12 -22.19 -4.65 -10.83
CA ARG A 12 -21.82 -3.24 -10.65
C ARG A 12 -20.35 -3.04 -11.04
N ASN A 13 -20.05 -1.94 -11.72
CA ASN A 13 -18.66 -1.48 -11.91
C ASN A 13 -18.16 -0.79 -10.62
N LEU A 14 -18.06 -1.55 -9.51
CA LEU A 14 -17.58 -1.00 -8.24
C LEU A 14 -16.12 -0.57 -8.37
N THR A 15 -15.80 0.57 -7.77
CA THR A 15 -14.42 1.03 -7.65
C THR A 15 -13.61 0.13 -6.72
N ALA A 16 -12.28 0.21 -6.82
CA ALA A 16 -11.40 -0.57 -5.97
C ALA A 16 -11.65 -0.33 -4.47
N GLY A 17 -11.94 0.91 -4.07
CA GLY A 17 -12.23 1.28 -2.68
C GLY A 17 -13.53 0.66 -2.16
N GLU A 18 -14.63 0.80 -2.91
CA GLU A 18 -15.92 0.21 -2.53
C GLU A 18 -15.85 -1.32 -2.42
N SER A 19 -15.17 -1.98 -3.37
CA SER A 19 -15.00 -3.43 -3.36
C SER A 19 -14.14 -3.93 -2.18
N LEU A 20 -13.17 -3.12 -1.73
CA LEU A 20 -12.35 -3.43 -0.57
C LEU A 20 -13.13 -3.24 0.72
N HIS A 21 -13.89 -2.16 0.83
CA HIS A 21 -14.76 -1.90 1.98
C HIS A 21 -15.79 -3.02 2.18
N ALA A 22 -16.47 -3.43 1.11
CA ALA A 22 -17.46 -4.50 1.18
C ALA A 22 -16.86 -5.85 1.57
N ASN A 23 -15.67 -6.19 1.05
CA ASN A 23 -14.99 -7.45 1.39
C ASN A 23 -14.28 -7.39 2.76
N GLN A 24 -13.96 -6.20 3.28
CA GLN A 24 -13.41 -6.02 4.62
C GLN A 24 -14.40 -6.50 5.70
N MET A 25 -15.71 -6.35 5.49
CA MET A 25 -16.72 -6.88 6.42
C MET A 25 -16.72 -8.42 6.51
N ILE A 26 -16.27 -9.12 5.47
CA ILE A 26 -16.11 -10.60 5.50
C ILE A 26 -14.71 -11.01 5.96
N MET A 27 -13.74 -10.08 6.07
CA MET A 27 -12.38 -10.46 6.45
C MET A 27 -12.30 -11.10 7.82
N GLU A 28 -13.09 -10.64 8.80
CA GLU A 28 -13.07 -11.22 10.14
C GLU A 28 -13.44 -12.72 10.13
N GLU A 29 -14.43 -13.10 9.32
CA GLU A 29 -14.84 -14.49 9.11
C GLU A 29 -13.69 -15.31 8.48
N ILE A 30 -13.05 -14.75 7.45
CA ILE A 30 -11.94 -15.38 6.73
C ILE A 30 -10.70 -15.54 7.64
N GLU A 31 -10.40 -14.55 8.47
CA GLU A 31 -9.30 -14.61 9.44
C GLU A 31 -9.53 -15.71 10.47
N LEU A 32 -10.77 -15.87 10.92
CA LEU A 32 -11.15 -16.91 11.87
C LEU A 32 -11.04 -18.30 11.23
N GLU A 33 -11.52 -18.47 10.00
CA GLU A 33 -11.32 -19.69 9.23
C GLU A 33 -9.83 -20.01 9.01
N ASN A 34 -9.02 -19.00 8.68
CA ASN A 34 -7.58 -19.17 8.47
C ASN A 34 -6.88 -19.61 9.77
N LYS A 35 -7.23 -19.03 10.92
CA LYS A 35 -6.72 -19.45 12.24
C LYS A 35 -7.08 -20.91 12.54
N GLN A 36 -8.31 -21.33 12.23
CA GLN A 36 -8.73 -22.72 12.38
C GLN A 36 -7.98 -23.67 11.44
N LYS A 37 -7.72 -23.27 10.19
CA LYS A 37 -6.92 -24.06 9.24
C LYS A 37 -5.49 -24.24 9.73
N VAL A 38 -4.87 -23.19 10.29
CA VAL A 38 -3.53 -23.27 10.88
C VAL A 38 -3.52 -24.20 12.10
N SER A 39 -4.47 -24.06 13.02
CA SER A 39 -4.50 -24.91 14.23
C SER A 39 -4.71 -26.38 13.90
N LYS A 40 -5.56 -26.70 12.93
CA LYS A 40 -5.74 -28.07 12.41
C LYS A 40 -4.45 -28.61 11.78
N ALA A 41 -3.80 -27.84 10.92
CA ALA A 41 -2.54 -28.24 10.28
C ALA A 41 -1.42 -28.50 11.30
N VAL A 42 -1.31 -27.67 12.34
CA VAL A 42 -0.35 -27.89 13.45
C VAL A 42 -0.67 -29.16 14.22
N SER A 43 -1.94 -29.40 14.52
CA SER A 43 -2.39 -30.63 15.20
C SER A 43 -2.07 -31.89 14.39
N GLU A 44 -2.36 -31.89 13.09
CA GLU A 44 -2.05 -32.99 12.18
C GLU A 44 -0.54 -33.22 12.05
N SER A 45 0.25 -32.15 11.92
CA SER A 45 1.71 -32.25 11.92
C SER A 45 2.26 -32.86 13.21
N ASN A 46 1.70 -32.51 14.37
CA ASN A 46 2.12 -33.07 15.65
C ASN A 46 1.77 -34.55 15.78
N LYS A 47 0.60 -34.98 15.27
CA LYS A 47 0.22 -36.41 15.20
C LYS A 47 1.17 -37.21 14.31
N ASN A 48 1.52 -36.66 13.14
CA ASN A 48 2.46 -37.31 12.21
C ASN A 48 3.89 -37.37 12.78
N ARG A 49 4.28 -36.43 13.65
CA ARG A 49 5.56 -36.47 14.36
C ARG A 49 5.58 -37.52 15.48
N ALA A 50 4.43 -37.80 16.09
CA ALA A 50 4.29 -38.84 17.11
C ALA A 50 4.33 -40.27 16.52
N ASN A 51 3.93 -40.45 15.27
CA ASN A 51 4.07 -41.69 14.50
C ASN A 51 4.74 -41.41 13.15
N PRO A 52 6.08 -41.31 13.11
CA PRO A 52 6.79 -40.94 11.89
C PRO A 52 6.69 -42.06 10.86
N ILE A 53 5.80 -41.91 9.88
CA ILE A 53 5.82 -42.69 8.65
C ILE A 53 6.90 -42.08 7.75
N CYS A 54 7.95 -42.84 7.47
CA CYS A 54 9.05 -42.44 6.59
C CYS A 54 8.59 -42.41 5.13
N VAL A 55 8.07 -41.27 4.67
CA VAL A 55 7.81 -41.02 3.24
C VAL A 55 9.02 -40.28 2.67
N HIS A 56 9.81 -40.94 1.82
CA HIS A 56 10.79 -40.25 0.97
C HIS A 56 10.02 -39.41 -0.05
N VAL A 57 10.07 -38.08 0.10
CA VAL A 57 9.50 -37.15 -0.88
C VAL A 57 10.67 -36.44 -1.54
N ASP A 58 10.93 -36.77 -2.81
CA ASP A 58 11.93 -36.09 -3.64
C ASP A 58 11.54 -34.62 -3.79
N ALA A 59 12.19 -33.76 -2.99
CA ALA A 59 11.91 -32.34 -2.94
C ALA A 59 12.60 -31.60 -4.11
N ILE A 60 12.13 -31.82 -5.33
CA ILE A 60 12.49 -30.97 -6.48
C ILE A 60 11.21 -30.59 -7.22
N GLY A 61 10.61 -29.50 -6.77
CA GLY A 61 9.54 -28.83 -7.47
C GLY A 61 9.39 -27.46 -6.88
N ASN A 62 9.44 -26.42 -7.72
CA ASN A 62 9.17 -25.04 -7.38
C ASN A 62 7.78 -24.93 -6.72
N SER A 63 7.71 -25.20 -5.41
CA SER A 63 6.46 -25.18 -4.66
C SER A 63 6.13 -23.72 -4.45
N GLU A 64 5.27 -23.19 -5.31
CA GLU A 64 4.65 -21.89 -5.11
C GLU A 64 4.13 -21.87 -3.67
N ARG A 65 4.66 -20.94 -2.84
CA ARG A 65 4.35 -20.92 -1.42
C ARG A 65 2.83 -20.98 -1.28
N ASN A 66 2.30 -21.94 -0.50
CA ASN A 66 0.87 -22.00 -0.28
C ASN A 66 0.45 -20.78 0.56
N ARG A 67 -0.04 -19.74 -0.12
CA ARG A 67 -0.51 -18.51 0.50
C ARG A 67 -2.02 -18.54 0.76
N SER A 68 -2.64 -19.73 0.75
CA SER A 68 -4.07 -19.91 1.01
C SER A 68 -4.51 -19.40 2.37
N THR A 69 -3.58 -19.10 3.28
CA THR A 69 -3.85 -18.62 4.64
C THR A 69 -3.56 -17.12 4.81
N ASN A 70 -3.03 -16.46 3.78
CA ASN A 70 -2.73 -15.03 3.86
C ASN A 70 -3.98 -14.20 3.56
N THR A 71 -4.59 -13.65 4.61
CA THR A 71 -5.83 -12.87 4.53
C THR A 71 -5.76 -11.73 3.51
N ARG A 72 -4.61 -11.06 3.42
CA ARG A 72 -4.41 -9.93 2.48
C ARG A 72 -4.49 -10.39 1.02
N GLU A 73 -3.99 -11.58 0.72
CA GLU A 73 -4.03 -12.13 -0.64
C GLU A 73 -5.39 -12.70 -1.01
N GLN A 74 -6.09 -13.30 -0.06
CA GLN A 74 -7.48 -13.71 -0.25
C GLN A 74 -8.37 -12.48 -0.51
N LEU A 75 -8.19 -11.39 0.27
CA LEU A 75 -8.91 -10.14 0.05
C LEU A 75 -8.59 -9.54 -1.32
N ALA A 76 -7.31 -9.54 -1.73
CA ALA A 76 -6.90 -9.08 -3.05
C ALA A 76 -7.62 -9.85 -4.17
N LYS A 77 -7.67 -11.19 -4.07
CA LYS A 77 -8.38 -12.06 -5.02
C LYS A 77 -9.88 -11.79 -5.05
N MET A 78 -10.52 -11.67 -3.88
CA MET A 78 -11.96 -11.38 -3.78
C MET A 78 -12.31 -10.00 -4.35
N SER A 79 -11.49 -8.98 -4.08
CA SER A 79 -11.66 -7.63 -4.60
C SER A 79 -11.17 -7.47 -6.04
N GLY A 80 -10.45 -8.45 -6.61
CA GLY A 80 -9.91 -8.38 -7.98
C GLY A 80 -8.84 -7.28 -8.13
N VAL A 81 -8.15 -6.97 -7.04
CA VAL A 81 -7.10 -5.94 -6.99
C VAL A 81 -5.76 -6.57 -6.61
N GLY A 82 -4.65 -5.89 -6.90
CA GLY A 82 -3.34 -6.33 -6.45
C GLY A 82 -3.20 -6.29 -4.93
N THR A 83 -2.38 -7.18 -4.37
CA THR A 83 -2.07 -7.24 -2.93
C THR A 83 -1.51 -5.92 -2.38
N GLY A 84 -0.76 -5.18 -3.20
CA GLY A 84 -0.27 -3.85 -2.87
C GLY A 84 -1.37 -2.81 -2.69
N THR A 85 -2.48 -2.91 -3.43
CA THR A 85 -3.64 -2.02 -3.28
C THR A 85 -4.34 -2.25 -1.96
N VAL A 86 -4.50 -3.52 -1.57
CA VAL A 86 -5.06 -3.88 -0.24
C VAL A 86 -4.20 -3.30 0.88
N ALA A 87 -2.88 -3.41 0.76
CA ALA A 87 -1.95 -2.86 1.77
C ALA A 87 -2.07 -1.34 1.92
N ARG A 88 -2.21 -0.61 0.80
CA ARG A 88 -2.42 0.84 0.80
C ARG A 88 -3.75 1.22 1.44
N TYR A 89 -4.81 0.49 1.10
CA TYR A 89 -6.14 0.69 1.67
C TYR A 89 -6.15 0.47 3.18
N GLN A 90 -5.54 -0.62 3.67
CA GLN A 90 -5.38 -0.86 5.11
C GLN A 90 -4.57 0.24 5.81
N ALA A 91 -3.55 0.79 5.15
CA ALA A 91 -2.78 1.91 5.69
C ALA A 91 -3.64 3.17 5.82
N ILE A 92 -4.52 3.46 4.85
CA ILE A 92 -5.46 4.60 4.91
C ILE A 92 -6.46 4.40 6.06
N MET A 93 -7.04 3.21 6.21
CA MET A 93 -8.02 2.93 7.26
C MET A 93 -7.45 3.02 8.69
N LYS A 94 -6.14 2.88 8.85
CA LYS A 94 -5.43 3.05 10.14
C LYS A 94 -5.16 4.51 10.51
N THR A 95 -5.34 5.46 9.59
CA THR A 95 -5.12 6.88 9.88
C THR A 95 -6.31 7.50 10.60
N ASP A 96 -6.14 8.67 11.21
CA ASP A 96 -7.23 9.37 11.92
C ASP A 96 -8.08 10.27 10.99
N ASN A 97 -7.81 10.26 9.68
CA ASN A 97 -8.51 11.11 8.72
C ASN A 97 -9.81 10.46 8.22
N GLU A 98 -10.92 10.71 8.93
CA GLU A 98 -12.24 10.15 8.60
C GLU A 98 -12.79 10.60 7.24
N GLU A 99 -12.58 11.87 6.85
CA GLU A 99 -13.02 12.37 5.55
C GLU A 99 -12.37 11.61 4.40
N LEU A 100 -11.06 11.33 4.51
CA LEU A 100 -10.32 10.59 3.50
C LEU A 100 -10.77 9.12 3.43
N LYS A 101 -11.07 8.49 4.57
CA LYS A 101 -11.64 7.14 4.60
C LYS A 101 -12.97 7.09 3.87
N GLN A 102 -13.86 8.04 4.13
CA GLN A 102 -15.17 8.08 3.51
C GLN A 102 -15.07 8.25 1.99
N LYS A 103 -14.25 9.19 1.50
CA LYS A 103 -14.03 9.41 0.06
C LYS A 103 -13.44 8.20 -0.67
N VAL A 104 -12.60 7.42 0.01
CA VAL A 104 -12.05 6.18 -0.54
C VAL A 104 -13.12 5.08 -0.56
N ASN A 105 -13.96 5.01 0.48
CA ASN A 105 -15.04 4.03 0.58
C ASN A 105 -16.17 4.28 -0.41
N THR A 106 -16.47 5.55 -0.73
CA THR A 106 -17.47 5.93 -1.75
C THR A 106 -16.92 5.87 -3.18
N GLY A 107 -15.62 5.64 -3.35
CA GLY A 107 -14.98 5.60 -4.66
C GLY A 107 -14.73 6.96 -5.31
N GLU A 108 -15.01 8.07 -4.61
CA GLU A 108 -14.72 9.44 -5.07
C GLU A 108 -13.23 9.65 -5.30
N VAL A 109 -12.39 9.09 -4.42
CA VAL A 109 -10.93 9.17 -4.52
C VAL A 109 -10.35 7.77 -4.69
N PRO A 110 -9.51 7.54 -5.72
CA PRO A 110 -8.86 6.25 -5.87
C PRO A 110 -7.86 6.00 -4.74
N VAL A 111 -7.79 4.75 -4.26
CA VAL A 111 -6.90 4.28 -3.17
C VAL A 111 -5.46 4.76 -3.35
N GLY A 112 -4.96 4.80 -4.59
CA GLY A 112 -3.60 5.24 -4.90
C GLY A 112 -3.35 6.72 -4.61
N THR A 113 -4.34 7.59 -4.84
CA THR A 113 -4.25 9.03 -4.57
C THR A 113 -4.32 9.30 -3.09
N ALA A 114 -5.31 8.74 -2.40
CA ALA A 114 -5.43 8.85 -0.95
C ALA A 114 -4.18 8.34 -0.21
N TYR A 115 -3.57 7.25 -0.70
CA TYR A 115 -2.32 6.75 -0.12
C TYR A 115 -1.15 7.72 -0.26
N ARG A 116 -1.11 8.54 -1.32
CA ARG A 116 -0.06 9.55 -1.50
C ARG A 116 -0.23 10.75 -0.56
N GLU A 117 -1.46 11.03 -0.13
CA GLU A 117 -1.77 12.11 0.83
C GLU A 117 -1.26 11.79 2.23
N ILE A 118 -1.36 10.53 2.63
CA ILE A 118 -0.88 10.08 3.94
C ILE A 118 0.62 9.78 3.95
N LYS A 119 1.19 9.39 2.80
CA LYS A 119 2.58 8.95 2.75
C LYS A 119 3.51 10.15 2.76
N THR A 120 4.33 10.23 3.82
CA THR A 120 5.42 11.18 3.93
C THR A 120 6.73 10.58 3.46
N ARG A 121 7.67 11.44 3.06
CA ARG A 121 9.05 11.09 2.77
C ARG A 121 9.95 12.24 3.21
N VAL A 122 11.17 11.94 3.61
CA VAL A 122 12.18 12.97 3.94
C VAL A 122 12.69 13.61 2.65
N CYS A 123 12.80 14.93 2.64
CA CYS A 123 13.34 15.66 1.50
C CYS A 123 14.86 15.56 1.47
N LYS A 124 15.41 15.11 0.33
CA LYS A 124 16.88 15.04 0.14
C LYS A 124 17.52 16.44 0.09
N VAL A 125 16.78 17.46 -0.32
CA VAL A 125 17.28 18.83 -0.46
C VAL A 125 17.23 19.58 0.87
N CYS A 126 16.08 19.55 1.56
CA CYS A 126 15.88 20.34 2.78
C CYS A 126 15.81 19.54 4.09
N GLY A 127 15.91 18.22 4.06
CA GLY A 127 15.94 17.35 5.25
C GLY A 127 14.62 17.21 6.02
N LYS A 128 13.56 17.93 5.63
CA LYS A 128 12.26 17.91 6.33
C LYS A 128 11.35 16.77 5.84
N GLU A 129 10.57 16.19 6.74
CA GLU A 129 9.47 15.29 6.38
C GLU A 129 8.34 16.07 5.71
N LYS A 130 7.94 15.63 4.52
CA LYS A 130 6.83 16.23 3.77
C LYS A 130 5.96 15.15 3.13
N LYS A 131 4.70 15.47 2.85
CA LYS A 131 3.81 14.58 2.08
C LYS A 131 4.36 14.41 0.67
N ILE A 132 4.19 13.22 0.08
CA ILE A 132 4.70 12.93 -1.27
C ILE A 132 4.08 13.85 -2.32
N ILE A 133 2.83 14.27 -2.14
CA ILE A 133 2.14 15.14 -3.10
C ILE A 133 2.84 16.50 -3.18
N ASP A 134 3.27 17.02 -2.04
CA ASP A 134 3.94 18.31 -1.95
C ASP A 134 5.36 18.27 -2.52
N PHE A 135 5.96 17.11 -2.81
CA PHE A 135 7.34 17.09 -3.31
C PHE A 135 7.55 17.75 -4.67
N LYS A 136 6.52 17.76 -5.51
CA LYS A 136 6.63 18.27 -6.88
C LYS A 136 6.82 19.79 -6.91
N ASP A 137 6.21 20.49 -5.96
CA ASP A 137 6.19 21.96 -5.93
C ASP A 137 7.36 22.55 -5.15
N TYR A 138 7.90 21.84 -4.15
CA TYR A 138 8.98 22.39 -3.32
C TYR A 138 10.38 22.17 -3.92
N CYS A 139 10.57 21.07 -4.67
CA CYS A 139 11.86 20.78 -5.30
C CYS A 139 12.17 21.80 -6.42
N THR A 140 11.13 22.28 -7.12
CA THR A 140 11.26 23.30 -8.19
C THR A 140 11.56 24.68 -7.62
N TRP A 141 10.89 25.09 -6.54
CA TRP A 141 11.13 26.38 -5.90
C TRP A 141 12.53 26.47 -5.26
N GLU A 142 13.03 25.44 -4.57
CA GLU A 142 14.39 25.49 -4.00
C GLU A 142 15.48 25.46 -5.09
N ILE A 143 15.28 24.73 -6.20
CA ILE A 143 16.20 24.79 -7.35
C ILE A 143 16.20 26.21 -7.96
N LEU A 144 15.03 26.83 -8.10
CA LEU A 144 14.90 28.22 -8.55
C LEU A 144 15.61 29.21 -7.61
N TRP A 145 15.49 29.05 -6.29
CA TRP A 145 16.20 29.88 -5.32
C TRP A 145 17.72 29.72 -5.41
N VAL A 146 18.23 28.51 -5.58
CA VAL A 146 19.67 28.26 -5.79
C VAL A 146 20.14 28.91 -7.10
N TYR A 147 19.38 28.77 -8.19
CA TYR A 147 19.68 29.41 -9.46
C TYR A 147 19.65 30.95 -9.37
N ALA A 148 18.63 31.53 -8.75
CA ALA A 148 18.50 32.97 -8.55
C ALA A 148 19.63 33.54 -7.67
N GLY A 149 20.00 32.82 -6.60
CA GLY A 149 21.14 33.21 -5.75
C GLY A 149 22.48 33.17 -6.50
N ASN A 150 22.67 32.20 -7.39
CA ASN A 150 23.89 32.10 -8.20
C ASN A 150 23.95 33.21 -9.27
N ILE A 151 22.81 33.55 -9.89
CA ILE A 151 22.69 34.70 -10.80
C ILE A 151 23.06 36.00 -10.09
N ASN A 152 22.55 36.24 -8.88
CA ASN A 152 22.87 37.45 -8.12
C ASN A 152 24.37 37.55 -7.76
N LYS A 153 25.02 36.40 -7.52
CA LYS A 153 26.46 36.30 -7.31
C LYS A 153 27.26 36.68 -8.56
N ILE A 154 26.81 36.23 -9.73
CA ILE A 154 27.40 36.56 -11.04
C ILE A 154 27.24 38.06 -11.35
N TYR A 155 26.06 38.63 -11.16
CA TYR A 155 25.82 40.05 -11.40
C TYR A 155 26.69 40.93 -10.49
N ARG A 156 26.88 40.55 -9.21
CA ARG A 156 27.73 41.29 -8.27
C ARG A 156 29.22 41.24 -8.63
N THR A 157 29.69 40.15 -9.24
CA THR A 157 31.05 40.10 -9.80
C THR A 157 31.18 40.93 -11.07
N TYR A 158 30.20 40.92 -11.97
CA TYR A 158 30.23 41.73 -13.19
C TYR A 158 30.16 43.24 -12.91
N THR A 159 29.35 43.70 -11.94
CA THR A 159 29.30 45.13 -11.58
C THR A 159 30.54 45.60 -10.80
N GLY A 160 31.22 44.71 -10.09
CA GLY A 160 32.54 44.99 -9.50
C GLY A 160 33.66 45.12 -10.54
N TYR A 161 33.58 44.38 -11.64
CA TYR A 161 34.49 44.51 -12.77
C TYR A 161 34.25 45.78 -13.61
N ILE A 162 33.01 46.30 -13.66
CA ILE A 162 32.68 47.52 -14.42
C ILE A 162 32.99 48.81 -13.64
N ASN A 163 32.94 48.80 -12.31
CA ASN A 163 33.20 49.97 -11.46
C ASN A 163 34.62 50.00 -10.84
N GLY A 164 35.55 49.22 -11.39
CA GLY A 164 36.86 48.95 -10.80
C GLY A 164 38.01 48.87 -11.80
N VAL A 165 38.06 49.78 -12.78
CA VAL A 165 39.25 50.49 -13.30
C VAL A 165 38.76 51.82 -13.86
#